data_AF-A0A4Q6AGT0-F1
#
_entry.id   AF-A0A4Q6AGT0-F1
#
_cell.length_a   1.000
_cell.length_b   1.000
_cell.length_c   1.000
_cell.angle_alpha   90.00
_cell.angle_beta   90.00
_cell.angle_gamma   90.00
#
_symmetry.space_group_name_H-M   'P 1'
#
loop_
_entity.id
_entity.type
_entity.pdbx_description
1 polymer ?
#
loop_
_entity_poly.entity_id
_entity_poly.type
_entity_poly.pdbx_seq_one_letter_code
_entity_poly.pdbx_strand_id
1 'polypeptide(L)' 'CLMQYKKYSLRKACQVLLQQELKEVKGDIGFIAVDARGNICMEFNAERMHRGYMVEGKTFTAVYQK' A
#
# COMPACT_ATOMS: atom_id res chain seq x y z
N CYS A 1 1.64 -13.15 -5.78
CA CYS A 1 0.51 -13.33 -4.82
C CYS A 1 0.99 -13.73 -3.41
N LEU A 2 1.57 -12.79 -2.65
CA LEU A 2 2.09 -13.04 -1.28
C LEU A 2 0.97 -13.41 -0.28
N MET A 3 -0.21 -12.80 -0.41
CA MET A 3 -1.35 -13.12 0.45
C MET A 3 -1.91 -14.53 0.19
N GLN A 4 -2.08 -14.91 -1.09
CA GLN A 4 -2.67 -16.20 -1.46
C GLN A 4 -1.76 -17.38 -1.11
N TYR A 5 -0.47 -17.30 -1.48
CA TYR A 5 0.47 -18.41 -1.38
C TYR A 5 1.32 -18.39 -0.11
N LYS A 6 1.73 -17.20 0.36
CA LYS A 6 2.53 -17.07 1.60
C LYS A 6 1.69 -16.75 2.83
N LYS A 7 0.35 -16.65 2.69
CA LYS A 7 -0.60 -16.34 3.78
C LYS A 7 -0.27 -15.05 4.54
N TYR A 8 0.38 -14.09 3.89
CA TYR A 8 0.70 -12.80 4.52
C TYR A 8 -0.55 -11.94 4.67
N SER A 9 -0.55 -11.09 5.70
CA SER A 9 -1.52 -10.00 5.79
C SER A 9 -1.29 -9.00 4.66
N LEU A 10 -2.32 -8.23 4.31
CA LEU A 10 -2.23 -7.18 3.30
C LEU A 10 -1.05 -6.23 3.58
N ARG A 11 -0.94 -5.75 4.83
CA ARG A 11 0.14 -4.86 5.26
C ARG A 11 1.53 -5.48 5.06
N LYS A 12 1.73 -6.73 5.46
CA LYS A 12 3.01 -7.43 5.29
C LYS A 12 3.33 -7.65 3.81
N ALA A 13 2.32 -8.00 3.01
CA ALA A 13 2.48 -8.17 1.58
C ALA A 13 2.91 -6.87 0.89
N CYS A 14 2.28 -5.74 1.24
CA CYS A 14 2.66 -4.43 0.72
C CYS A 14 4.09 -4.01 1.09
N GLN A 15 4.48 -4.18 2.35
CA GLN A 15 5.82 -3.84 2.82
C GLN A 15 6.89 -4.65 2.09
N VAL A 16 6.68 -5.96 1.94
CA VAL A 16 7.59 -6.83 1.19
C VAL A 16 7.68 -6.40 -0.27
N LEU A 17 6.56 -6.02 -0.89
CA LEU A 17 6.55 -5.56 -2.28
C LEU A 17 7.44 -4.32 -2.46
N LEU A 18 7.30 -3.33 -1.58
CA LEU A 18 8.09 -2.09 -1.66
C LEU A 18 9.54 -2.25 -1.25
N GLN A 19 9.81 -2.99 -0.17
CA GLN A 19 11.14 -3.11 0.41
C GLN A 19 12.03 -4.13 -0.30
N GLN A 20 11.45 -5.07 -1.05
CA GLN A 20 12.20 -6.15 -1.70
C GLN A 20 12.01 -6.09 -3.21
N GLU A 21 10.82 -6.45 -3.69
CA GLU A 21 10.55 -6.65 -5.12
C GLU A 21 10.71 -5.38 -5.95
N LEU A 22 10.34 -4.23 -5.37
CA LEU A 22 10.32 -2.94 -6.05
C LEU A 22 11.46 -2.00 -5.64
N LYS A 23 12.36 -2.46 -4.76
CA LYS A 23 13.47 -1.64 -4.25
C LYS A 23 14.44 -1.23 -5.36
N GLU A 24 14.66 -2.10 -6.34
CA GLU A 24 15.61 -1.89 -7.44
C GLU A 24 14.95 -1.33 -8.71
N VAL A 25 13.63 -1.16 -8.69
CA VAL A 25 12.92 -0.58 -9.84
C VAL A 25 13.24 0.91 -9.89
N LYS A 26 13.87 1.34 -10.99
CA LYS A 26 14.10 2.76 -11.26
C LYS A 26 12.77 3.43 -11.59
N GLY A 27 12.17 4.10 -10.60
CA GLY A 27 10.98 4.90 -10.77
C GLY A 27 10.15 5.07 -9.50
N ASP A 28 9.22 6.01 -9.57
CA ASP A 28 8.22 6.22 -8.53
C ASP A 28 7.13 5.15 -8.62
N ILE A 29 6.84 4.53 -7.49
CA ILE A 29 5.89 3.44 -7.34
C ILE A 29 5.05 3.72 -6.12
N GLY A 30 3.75 3.64 -6.32
CA GLY A 30 2.77 3.68 -5.26
C GLY A 30 1.63 2.77 -5.61
N PHE A 31 1.03 2.16 -4.59
CA PHE A 31 -0.16 1.36 -4.79
C PHE A 31 -1.10 1.49 -3.61
N ILE A 32 -2.38 1.33 -3.91
CA ILE A 32 -3.47 1.28 -2.95
C ILE A 32 -4.09 -0.10 -3.07
N ALA A 33 -4.22 -0.80 -1.95
CA ALA A 33 -4.77 -2.14 -1.91
C ALA A 33 -5.76 -2.27 -0.75
N VAL A 34 -6.79 -3.09 -0.97
CA VAL A 34 -7.81 -3.43 0.01
C VAL A 34 -8.02 -4.94 -0.02
N ASP A 35 -8.10 -5.57 1.14
CA ASP A 35 -8.39 -7.01 1.24
C ASP A 35 -9.87 -7.29 1.51
N ALA A 36 -10.27 -8.56 1.43
CA ALA A 36 -11.65 -8.99 1.66
C ALA A 36 -12.18 -8.72 3.09
N ARG A 37 -11.31 -8.34 4.03
CA ARG A 37 -11.68 -7.95 5.39
C ARG A 37 -11.77 -6.42 5.55
N GLY A 38 -11.57 -5.66 4.47
CA GLY A 38 -11.57 -4.20 4.50
C GLY A 38 -10.31 -3.58 5.06
N ASN A 39 -9.21 -4.33 5.23
CA ASN A 39 -7.93 -3.72 5.57
C ASN A 39 -7.44 -2.92 4.38
N ILE A 40 -6.89 -1.73 4.63
CA ILE A 40 -6.40 -0.81 3.60
C ILE A 40 -4.89 -0.66 3.74
N CYS A 41 -4.21 -0.62 2.60
CA CYS A 41 -2.78 -0.42 2.50
C CYS A 41 -2.51 0.62 1.40
N MET A 42 -1.72 1.66 1.71
CA MET A 42 -1.32 2.69 0.76
C MET A 42 0.16 3.00 0.95
N GLU A 43 1.00 2.29 0.23
CA GLU A 43 2.44 2.36 0.38
C GLU A 43 3.06 2.87 -0.93
N PHE A 44 4.12 3.67 -0.83
CA PHE A 44 4.77 4.30 -1.97
C PHE A 44 6.23 4.65 -1.65
N ASN A 45 7.07 4.78 -2.67
CA ASN A 45 8.47 5.25 -2.57
C ASN A 45 8.69 6.65 -3.17
N ALA A 46 7.66 7.25 -3.77
CA ALA A 46 7.72 8.57 -4.39
C ALA A 46 7.77 9.72 -3.36
N GLU A 47 8.15 10.92 -3.80
CA GLU A 47 8.13 12.13 -2.95
C GLU A 47 6.72 12.47 -2.45
N ARG A 48 5.70 12.21 -3.27
CA ARG A 48 4.29 12.41 -2.91
C ARG A 48 3.37 11.39 -3.57
N MET A 49 2.28 11.09 -2.90
CA MET A 49 1.18 10.29 -3.41
C MET A 49 -0.15 10.87 -2.94
N HIS A 50 -0.89 11.51 -3.86
CA HIS A 50 -2.27 11.93 -3.62
C HIS A 50 -3.12 10.68 -3.38
N ARG A 51 -3.58 10.51 -2.15
CA ARG A 51 -4.32 9.31 -1.75
C ARG A 51 -5.38 9.66 -0.73
N GLY A 52 -6.43 8.85 -0.72
CA GLY A 52 -7.46 8.91 0.29
C GLY A 52 -8.28 7.65 0.33
N TYR A 53 -8.98 7.44 1.44
CA TYR A 53 -9.92 6.35 1.59
C TYR A 53 -11.08 6.77 2.49
N MET A 54 -12.17 6.02 2.40
CA MET A 54 -13.33 6.16 3.27
C MET A 54 -13.72 4.79 3.82
N VAL A 55 -13.91 4.71 5.13
CA VAL A 55 -14.45 3.52 5.82
C VAL A 55 -15.57 4.01 6.73
N GLU A 56 -16.80 3.51 6.52
CA GLU A 56 -17.95 3.81 7.36
C GLU A 56 -18.15 5.32 7.60
N GLY A 57 -18.03 6.13 6.55
CA GLY A 57 -18.17 7.59 6.62
C GLY A 57 -16.96 8.34 7.20
N LYS A 58 -15.93 7.64 7.70
CA LYS A 58 -14.66 8.25 8.11
C LYS A 58 -13.76 8.39 6.89
N THR A 59 -13.39 9.61 6.56
CA THR A 59 -12.52 9.93 5.43
C THR A 59 -11.09 10.19 5.87
N PHE A 60 -10.13 9.73 5.07
CA PHE A 60 -8.71 10.06 5.20
C PHE A 60 -8.21 10.57 3.86
N THR A 61 -7.42 11.65 3.87
CA THR A 61 -6.70 12.14 2.69
C THR A 61 -5.28 12.53 3.08
N ALA A 62 -4.32 12.26 2.20
CA ALA A 62 -2.93 12.61 2.38
C ALA A 62 -2.23 12.78 1.02
N VAL A 63 -1.17 13.57 1.01
CA VAL A 63 -0.33 13.79 -0.18
C VAL A 63 1.10 13.40 0.11
N TYR A 64 1.65 13.83 1.25
CA TYR A 64 3.04 13.56 1.63
C TYR A 64 3.16 12.34 2.55
N GLN A 65 4.38 11.82 2.68
CA GLN A 65 4.77 10.86 3.71
C GLN A 65 4.98 11.66 5.01
N LYS A 66 4.32 11.24 6.09
CA LYS A 66 4.44 11.88 7.41
C LYS A 66 5.60 11.26 8.18
#